data_AF-A0A4R6DHX5-F1
#
_entry.id   AF-A0A4R6DHX5-F1
#
_cell.length_a   1.000
_cell.length_b   1.000
_cell.length_c   1.000
_cell.angle_alpha   90.00
_cell.angle_beta   90.00
_cell.angle_gamma   90.00
#
_symmetry.space_group_name_H-M   'P 1'
#
loop_
_entity.id
_entity.type
_entity.pdbx_description
1 polymer ?
#
loop_
_entity_poly.entity_id
_entity_poly.type
_entity_poly.pdbx_seq_one_letter_code
_entity_poly.pdbx_strand_id
1 'polypeptide(L)'
;MHGTVSEADLLRDYITGSLHWTDAVLVDRESTSTWENVRNVIPLVDQADGIVFASNGLHAEKARIYLARQRPDLAERLAAADDYRAGEMSPFKPLFAAVGLRKLHALRKR
;
A
#
# COMPACT_ATOMS: atom_id res chain seq x y z
N MET A 1 -20.75 -2.62 6.57
CA MET A 1 -21.33 -1.77 7.64
C MET A 1 -20.28 -0.72 7.96
N HIS A 2 -20.59 0.57 7.80
CA HIS A 2 -19.68 1.63 8.23
C HIS A 2 -20.04 1.98 9.67
N GLY A 3 -19.09 1.79 10.59
CA GLY A 3 -19.19 2.33 11.94
C GLY A 3 -19.20 3.85 11.89
N THR A 4 -19.64 4.49 12.97
CA THR A 4 -19.62 5.96 13.11
C THR A 4 -18.20 6.54 13.19
N VAL A 5 -17.19 5.69 13.42
CA VAL A 5 -15.78 6.05 13.49
C VAL A 5 -15.06 5.54 12.25
N SER A 6 -14.22 6.39 11.64
CA SER A 6 -13.41 5.99 10.48
C SER A 6 -12.38 4.94 10.87
N GLU A 7 -12.04 4.02 9.96
CA GLU A 7 -10.99 3.02 10.17
C GLU A 7 -9.64 3.68 10.53
N ALA A 8 -9.35 4.82 9.91
CA ALA A 8 -8.13 5.57 10.14
C ALA A 8 -8.04 6.16 11.56
N ASP A 9 -9.16 6.62 12.13
CA ASP A 9 -9.23 7.06 13.53
C ASP A 9 -9.05 5.90 14.50
N LEU A 10 -9.69 4.75 14.24
CA LEU A 10 -9.53 3.55 15.06
C LEU A 10 -8.06 3.08 15.09
N LEU A 11 -7.40 3.12 13.94
CA LEU A 11 -5.99 2.72 13.83
C LEU A 11 -5.07 3.71 14.56
N ARG A 12 -5.30 5.02 14.43
CA ARG A 12 -4.56 6.04 15.20
C ARG A 12 -4.68 5.76 16.69
N ASP A 13 -5.90 5.60 17.20
CA ASP A 13 -6.15 5.42 18.62
C ASP A 13 -5.49 4.15 19.16
N TYR A 14 -5.50 3.08 18.37
CA TYR A 14 -4.77 1.85 18.69
C TYR A 14 -3.25 2.06 18.74
N ILE A 15 -2.68 2.74 17.75
CA ILE A 15 -1.24 3.02 17.66
C ILE A 15 -0.76 3.88 18.84
N THR A 16 -1.48 4.96 19.15
CA THR A 16 -1.08 5.87 20.23
C THR A 16 -1.43 5.34 21.61
N GLY A 17 -2.59 4.67 21.74
CA GLY A 17 -3.11 4.22 23.03
C GLY A 17 -2.53 2.87 23.47
N SER A 18 -2.55 1.88 22.58
CA SER A 18 -2.17 0.50 22.92
C SER A 18 -0.71 0.19 22.60
N LEU A 19 -0.19 0.71 21.49
CA LEU A 19 1.21 0.51 21.09
C LEU A 19 2.15 1.58 21.64
N HIS A 20 1.60 2.62 22.30
CA HIS A 20 2.36 3.72 22.89
C HIS A 20 3.32 4.41 21.90
N TRP A 21 2.94 4.48 20.63
CA TRP A 21 3.71 5.23 19.63
C TRP A 21 3.68 6.72 19.98
N THR A 22 4.87 7.34 20.04
CA THR A 22 5.02 8.73 20.49
C THR A 22 5.38 9.71 19.38
N ASP A 23 5.80 9.21 18.21
CA ASP A 23 6.10 10.04 17.05
C ASP A 23 4.83 10.45 16.29
N ALA A 24 5.01 11.28 15.25
CA ALA A 24 3.92 11.83 14.46
C ALA A 24 3.02 10.74 13.84
N VAL A 25 1.71 10.91 13.99
CA VAL A 25 0.68 10.08 13.34
C VAL A 25 -0.23 10.99 12.51
N LEU A 26 -0.18 10.81 11.19
CA LEU A 26 -1.04 11.52 10.24
C LEU A 26 -2.18 10.60 9.79
N VAL A 27 -3.38 11.16 9.62
CA VAL A 27 -4.60 10.37 9.35
C VAL A 27 -5.27 10.89 8.07
N ASP A 28 -5.43 10.01 7.08
CA ASP A 28 -6.25 10.24 5.88
C ASP A 28 -7.66 9.67 6.12
N ARG A 29 -8.68 10.55 6.03
CA ARG A 29 -10.10 10.20 6.21
C ARG A 29 -10.90 10.24 4.90
N GLU A 30 -10.28 10.69 3.82
CA GLU A 30 -10.95 10.98 2.55
C GLU A 30 -10.75 9.86 1.54
N SER A 31 -9.66 9.09 1.65
CA SER A 31 -9.44 7.96 0.76
C SER A 31 -10.52 6.89 0.91
N THR A 32 -11.07 6.48 -0.23
CA THR A 32 -12.09 5.42 -0.35
C THR A 32 -11.54 4.16 -1.03
N SER A 33 -10.27 4.18 -1.44
CA SER A 33 -9.64 3.06 -2.12
C SER A 33 -8.14 2.94 -1.81
N THR A 34 -7.57 1.74 -1.99
CA THR A 34 -6.11 1.53 -1.86
C THR A 34 -5.30 2.40 -2.82
N TRP A 35 -5.85 2.74 -3.99
CA TRP A 35 -5.19 3.62 -4.95
C TRP A 35 -5.08 5.06 -4.43
N GLU A 36 -6.17 5.55 -3.82
CA GLU A 36 -6.23 6.86 -3.17
C GLU A 36 -5.33 6.90 -1.93
N ASN A 37 -5.34 5.86 -1.07
CA ASN A 37 -4.43 5.77 0.08
C ASN A 37 -2.97 6.01 -0.34
N VAL A 38 -2.52 5.28 -1.37
CA VAL A 38 -1.13 5.39 -1.87
C VAL A 38 -0.89 6.76 -2.51
N ARG A 39 -1.84 7.28 -3.29
CA ARG A 39 -1.71 8.60 -3.91
C ARG A 39 -1.56 9.71 -2.87
N ASN A 40 -2.39 9.68 -1.85
CA ASN A 40 -2.49 10.75 -0.86
C ASN A 40 -1.33 10.73 0.13
N VAL A 41 -0.69 9.58 0.36
CA VAL A 41 0.49 9.50 1.25
C VAL A 41 1.78 9.93 0.55
N ILE A 42 1.88 9.85 -0.78
CA ILE A 42 3.12 10.17 -1.54
C ILE A 42 3.73 11.54 -1.15
N PRO A 43 2.98 12.66 -1.08
CA PRO A 43 3.56 13.95 -0.70
C PRO A 43 4.11 14.01 0.72
N LEU A 44 3.75 13.05 1.59
CA LEU A 44 4.19 12.99 2.98
C LEU A 44 5.47 12.17 3.17
N VAL A 45 5.78 11.29 2.20
CA VAL A 45 6.89 10.31 2.30
C VAL A 45 7.92 10.45 1.18
N ASP A 46 7.84 11.50 0.37
CA ASP A 46 8.73 11.71 -0.77
C ASP A 46 10.20 11.94 -0.35
N GLN A 47 10.40 12.51 0.84
CA GLN A 47 11.70 12.71 1.47
C GLN A 47 12.05 11.61 2.50
N ALA A 48 11.21 10.58 2.67
CA ALA A 48 11.51 9.49 3.59
C ALA A 48 12.65 8.61 3.05
N ASP A 49 13.54 8.17 3.94
CA ASP A 49 14.63 7.24 3.61
C ASP A 49 14.12 5.80 3.42
N GLY A 50 12.99 5.46 4.04
CA GLY A 50 12.37 4.14 3.96
C GLY A 50 10.84 4.21 4.13
N ILE A 51 10.14 3.35 3.40
CA ILE A 51 8.67 3.26 3.39
C ILE A 51 8.25 1.84 3.69
N VAL A 52 7.37 1.66 4.69
CA VAL A 52 6.81 0.36 5.07
C VAL A 52 5.28 0.41 4.97
N PHE A 53 4.69 -0.58 4.31
CA PHE A 53 3.24 -0.81 4.34
C PHE A 53 2.89 -1.86 5.39
N ALA A 54 2.42 -1.42 6.56
CA ALA A 54 1.97 -2.30 7.65
C ALA A 54 0.49 -2.66 7.47
N SER A 55 0.22 -3.73 6.72
CA SER A 55 -1.14 -4.24 6.46
C SER A 55 -1.09 -5.76 6.30
N ASN A 56 -2.25 -6.43 6.17
CA ASN A 56 -2.25 -7.83 5.76
C ASN A 56 -1.58 -8.01 4.37
N GLY A 57 -0.95 -9.17 4.14
CA GLY A 57 0.00 -9.36 3.04
C GLY A 57 -0.54 -9.06 1.64
N LEU A 58 -1.80 -9.41 1.33
CA LEU A 58 -2.38 -9.10 0.01
C LEU A 58 -2.61 -7.59 -0.17
N HIS A 59 -3.06 -6.88 0.86
CA HIS A 59 -3.24 -5.42 0.79
C HIS A 59 -1.91 -4.68 0.75
N ALA A 60 -0.93 -5.12 1.54
CA ALA A 60 0.41 -4.54 1.53
C ALA A 60 1.06 -4.68 0.15
N GLU A 61 0.98 -5.87 -0.47
CA GLU A 61 1.51 -6.07 -1.82
C GLU A 61 0.79 -5.21 -2.87
N LYS A 62 -0.54 -5.11 -2.77
CA LYS A 62 -1.33 -4.24 -3.66
C LYS A 62 -0.88 -2.77 -3.52
N ALA A 63 -0.63 -2.30 -2.30
CA ALA A 63 -0.14 -0.95 -2.06
C ALA A 63 1.27 -0.73 -2.64
N ARG A 64 2.19 -1.70 -2.47
CA ARG A 64 3.54 -1.66 -3.09
C ARG A 64 3.46 -1.58 -4.62
N ILE A 65 2.61 -2.40 -5.26
CA ILE A 65 2.39 -2.35 -6.71
C ILE A 65 1.85 -0.98 -7.14
N TYR A 66 0.93 -0.40 -6.37
CA TYR A 66 0.39 0.93 -6.70
C TYR A 66 1.42 2.03 -6.50
N LEU A 67 2.26 1.96 -5.46
CA LEU A 67 3.35 2.90 -5.27
C LEU A 67 4.32 2.84 -6.45
N ALA A 68 4.74 1.64 -6.85
CA ALA A 68 5.62 1.46 -8.02
C ALA A 68 5.01 1.96 -9.33
N ARG A 69 3.68 1.98 -9.46
CA ARG A 69 3.00 2.56 -10.64
C ARG A 69 2.88 4.07 -10.60
N GLN A 70 2.74 4.66 -9.41
CA GLN A 70 2.54 6.10 -9.23
C GLN A 70 3.87 6.85 -9.08
N ARG A 71 4.84 6.27 -8.38
CA ARG A 71 6.17 6.80 -8.06
C ARG A 71 7.22 5.67 -8.01
N PRO A 72 7.73 5.24 -9.18
CA PRO A 72 8.75 4.19 -9.27
C PRO A 72 10.01 4.51 -8.43
N ASP A 73 10.36 5.78 -8.33
CA ASP A 73 11.51 6.28 -7.56
C ASP A 73 11.34 6.06 -6.04
N LEU A 74 10.11 6.14 -5.52
CA LEU A 74 9.84 5.84 -4.10
C LEU A 74 9.74 4.34 -3.83
N ALA A 75 9.45 3.53 -4.85
CA ALA A 75 9.40 2.08 -4.71
C ALA A 75 10.77 1.47 -4.39
N GLU A 76 11.85 2.13 -4.79
CA GLU A 76 13.23 1.74 -4.43
C GLU A 76 13.50 1.85 -2.93
N ARG A 77 12.68 2.63 -2.20
CA ARG A 77 12.78 2.84 -0.74
C ARG A 77 11.83 1.95 0.06
N LEU A 78 11.15 1.01 -0.59
CA LEU A 78 10.26 0.08 0.10
C LEU A 78 11.07 -0.89 0.98
N ALA A 79 10.74 -0.90 2.27
CA ALA A 79 11.26 -1.86 3.24
C ALA A 79 10.23 -2.97 3.54
N ALA A 80 10.73 -4.12 3.94
CA ALA A 80 9.93 -5.25 4.40
C ALA A 80 9.32 -4.93 5.78
N ALA A 81 8.02 -5.22 5.95
CA ALA A 81 7.40 -5.32 7.28
C ALA A 81 7.45 -6.78 7.76
N ASP A 82 7.08 -7.05 9.02
CA ASP A 82 7.02 -8.41 9.57
C ASP A 82 6.00 -9.31 8.83
N ASP A 83 5.08 -8.72 8.05
CA ASP A 83 4.18 -9.41 7.12
C ASP A 83 4.89 -10.00 5.90
N TYR A 84 6.14 -9.57 5.65
CA TYR A 84 6.91 -9.94 4.47
C TYR A 84 7.65 -11.26 4.70
N ARG A 85 6.99 -12.36 4.38
CA ARG A 85 7.66 -13.66 4.15
C ARG A 85 8.13 -13.70 2.71
N ALA A 86 9.39 -13.32 2.48
CA ALA A 86 10.06 -13.51 1.20
C ALA A 86 9.88 -14.97 0.73
N GLY A 87 9.03 -15.19 -0.27
CA GLY A 87 8.71 -16.53 -0.80
C GLY A 87 7.24 -16.95 -0.75
N GLU A 88 6.37 -16.32 0.05
CA GLU A 88 4.95 -16.74 0.12
C GLU A 88 4.08 -16.20 -1.02
N MET A 89 4.51 -15.15 -1.73
CA MET A 89 3.84 -14.65 -2.96
C MET A 89 4.49 -15.12 -4.27
N SER A 90 5.28 -16.21 -4.22
CA SER A 90 5.86 -16.84 -5.41
C SER A 90 4.84 -17.27 -6.50
N PRO A 91 3.61 -17.74 -6.18
CA PRO A 91 2.70 -18.24 -7.23
C PRO A 91 1.85 -17.16 -7.93
N PHE A 92 1.86 -15.89 -7.52
CA PHE A 92 1.02 -14.84 -8.16
C PHE A 92 1.71 -14.12 -9.32
N LYS A 93 3.04 -14.21 -9.46
CA LYS A 93 3.79 -13.73 -10.63
C LYS A 93 3.19 -14.19 -11.98
N PRO A 94 2.84 -15.47 -12.19
CA PRO A 94 2.21 -15.89 -13.44
C PRO A 94 0.81 -15.29 -13.65
N LEU A 95 0.03 -15.05 -12.59
CA LEU A 95 -1.29 -14.43 -12.71
C LEU A 95 -1.20 -12.96 -13.18
N PHE A 96 -0.26 -12.19 -12.61
CA PHE A 96 0.00 -10.82 -13.05
C PHE A 96 0.57 -10.75 -14.48
N ALA A 97 1.46 -11.69 -14.86
CA ALA A 97 1.94 -11.81 -16.23
C ALA A 97 0.80 -12.08 -17.22
N ALA A 98 -0.15 -12.96 -16.89
CA ALA A 98 -1.30 -13.26 -17.73
C ALA A 98 -2.24 -12.07 -17.93
N VAL A 99 -2.51 -11.28 -16.87
CA VAL A 99 -3.31 -10.05 -16.97
C VAL A 99 -2.59 -8.98 -17.79
N GLY A 100 -1.27 -8.83 -17.62
CA GLY A 100 -0.44 -7.93 -18.43
C GLY A 100 -0.49 -8.27 -19.92
N LEU A 101 -0.39 -9.55 -20.27
CA LEU A 101 -0.48 -10.04 -21.65
C LEU A 101 -1.87 -9.83 -22.26
N ARG A 102 -2.97 -9.99 -21.50
CA ARG A 102 -4.33 -9.68 -21.99
C ARG A 102 -4.51 -8.20 -22.31
N LYS A 103 -3.95 -7.29 -21.49
CA LYS A 103 -3.99 -5.85 -21.76
C LYS A 103 -3.21 -5.47 -23.01
N LEU A 104 -2.04 -6.08 -23.24
CA LEU A 104 -1.26 -5.88 -24.46
C LEU A 104 -1.98 -6.41 -25.71
N HIS A 105 -2.66 -7.56 -25.60
CA HIS A 105 -3.43 -8.13 -26.72
C HIS A 105 -4.66 -7.27 -27.09
N ALA A 106 -5.29 -6.62 -26.11
CA ALA A 106 -6.41 -5.71 -26.34
C ALA A 106 -5.97 -4.38 -27.00
N LEU A 107 -4.74 -3.93 -26.74
CA LEU A 107 -4.15 -2.74 -27.38
C LEU A 107 -3.68 -3.00 -28.82
N ARG A 108 -3.38 -4.26 -29.17
CA ARG A 108 -2.94 -4.66 -30.52
C ARG A 108 -4.09 -4.95 -31.49
N LYS A 109 -5.34 -4.85 -31.04
CA LYS A 109 -6.58 -5.06 -31.82
C LYS A 109 -7.37 -3.77 -32.06
N ARG A 110 -6.78 -2.60 -31.82
CA ARG A 110 -7.29 -1.31 -32.30
C ARG A 110 -6.45 -0.83 -33.47
#